data_AF-A0A5B7E542-F1
#
_entry.id   AF-A0A5B7E542-F1
#
_cell.length_a   1.000
_cell.length_b   1.000
_cell.length_c   1.000
_cell.angle_alpha   90.00
_cell.angle_beta   90.00
_cell.angle_gamma   90.00
#
_symmetry.space_group_name_H-M   'P 1'
#
loop_
_entity.id
_entity.type
_entity.pdbx_description
1 polymer ?
#
loop_
_entity_poly.entity_id
_entity_poly.type
_entity_poly.pdbx_seq_one_letter_code
_entity_poly.pdbx_strand_id
1 'polypeptide(L)'
;MSDWRPVSRDDYDPLKAGSIDGTDTEPHDHAVWRAMNAHYVPPDVDTKPSHTLFVGRLPHSVDEEQLHHKFSAFGVVEKICLIRDIVTGYSKGYCFVEYRKERDAEYAMRESTGLLINGCPVLVDWEAGHRLRGWVPRRMLDTSSVVSEGQNKSVVKCPHCDSQILSPQSATLLSQAHPLPAPTQPKEQQSLITEDLGEWWVVDDMFTFDNIGFSHTVGTTKYLVCADCERGPLGWHDNTSKKSYVALARVKHV
;
A
#
# COMPACT_ATOMS: atom_id res chain seq x y z
N MET A 1 -26.95 22.32 14.70
CA MET A 1 -25.57 22.35 14.19
C MET A 1 -25.34 21.02 13.52
N SER A 2 -25.21 21.00 12.19
CA SER A 2 -25.13 19.77 11.42
C SER A 2 -23.91 18.96 11.87
N ASP A 3 -24.16 17.75 12.37
CA ASP A 3 -23.17 16.79 12.87
C ASP A 3 -22.41 16.16 11.68
N TRP A 4 -21.78 17.01 10.87
CA TRP A 4 -20.98 16.59 9.73
C TRP A 4 -19.76 15.83 10.25
N ARG A 5 -19.62 14.58 9.81
CA ARG A 5 -18.46 13.74 10.11
C ARG A 5 -17.87 13.24 8.80
N PRO A 6 -16.54 13.25 8.66
CA PRO A 6 -15.87 12.90 7.41
C PRO A 6 -15.97 11.42 7.04
N VAL A 7 -16.46 10.55 7.94
CA VAL A 7 -16.62 9.10 7.70
C VAL A 7 -17.89 8.60 8.40
N SER A 8 -18.56 7.62 7.79
CA SER A 8 -19.68 6.86 8.36
C SER A 8 -19.35 6.33 9.76
N ARG A 9 -20.37 6.21 10.62
CA ARG A 9 -20.17 5.82 12.02
C ARG A 9 -19.79 4.35 12.17
N ASP A 10 -20.34 3.47 11.32
CA ASP A 10 -20.31 2.02 11.54
C ASP A 10 -19.80 1.20 10.33
N ASP A 11 -20.13 1.59 9.09
CA ASP A 11 -19.79 0.83 7.87
C ASP A 11 -18.93 1.66 6.90
N TYR A 12 -17.73 1.20 6.55
CA TYR A 12 -16.86 1.89 5.59
C TYR A 12 -17.27 1.57 4.15
N ASP A 13 -17.61 2.61 3.38
CA ASP A 13 -17.75 2.54 1.93
C ASP A 13 -16.58 3.31 1.28
N PRO A 14 -15.65 2.61 0.59
CA PRO A 14 -14.50 3.26 -0.04
C PRO A 14 -14.86 4.32 -1.08
N LEU A 15 -15.95 4.12 -1.82
CA LEU A 15 -16.44 5.05 -2.85
C LEU A 15 -16.95 6.33 -2.20
N LYS A 16 -17.80 6.19 -1.18
CA LYS A 16 -18.33 7.34 -0.44
C LYS A 16 -17.26 8.06 0.37
N ALA A 17 -16.30 7.33 0.94
CA ALA A 17 -15.17 7.94 1.66
C ALA A 17 -14.19 8.66 0.72
N GLY A 18 -14.13 8.28 -0.56
CA GLY A 18 -13.33 8.94 -1.60
C GLY A 18 -14.01 10.16 -2.22
N SER A 19 -15.34 10.17 -2.27
CA SER A 19 -16.12 11.26 -2.86
C SER A 19 -16.12 12.52 -2.00
N ILE A 20 -15.83 13.68 -2.60
CA ILE A 20 -15.83 14.98 -1.89
C ILE A 20 -17.24 15.35 -1.39
N ASP A 21 -18.27 15.06 -2.17
CA ASP A 21 -19.66 15.37 -1.87
C ASP A 21 -20.53 14.14 -1.54
N GLY A 22 -19.94 12.95 -1.59
CA GLY A 22 -20.62 11.68 -1.30
C GLY A 22 -21.53 11.18 -2.43
N THR A 23 -21.53 11.82 -3.60
CA THR A 23 -22.46 11.49 -4.69
C THR A 23 -21.92 10.48 -5.69
N ASP A 24 -20.63 10.17 -5.64
CA ASP A 24 -20.00 9.26 -6.61
C ASP A 24 -20.73 7.91 -6.66
N THR A 25 -20.93 7.45 -7.89
CA THR A 25 -21.51 6.14 -8.22
C THR A 25 -20.49 5.20 -8.85
N GLU A 26 -19.34 5.73 -9.27
CA GLU A 26 -18.24 4.98 -9.89
C GLU A 26 -16.89 5.47 -9.34
N PRO A 27 -15.89 4.58 -9.19
CA PRO A 27 -14.58 4.95 -8.68
C PRO A 27 -13.88 5.92 -9.62
N HIS A 28 -13.63 7.14 -9.16
CA HIS A 28 -13.01 8.19 -9.97
C HIS A 28 -11.47 8.20 -9.90
N ASP A 29 -10.88 7.46 -8.95
CA ASP A 29 -9.43 7.31 -8.83
C ASP A 29 -9.01 5.86 -8.51
N HIS A 30 -7.70 5.60 -8.65
CA HIS A 30 -7.12 4.28 -8.40
C HIS A 30 -7.13 3.86 -6.93
N ALA A 31 -7.09 4.81 -5.98
CA ALA A 31 -7.13 4.50 -4.56
C ALA A 31 -8.52 3.99 -4.16
N VAL A 32 -9.58 4.63 -4.65
CA VAL A 32 -10.98 4.21 -4.47
C VAL A 32 -11.20 2.85 -5.11
N TRP A 33 -10.79 2.69 -6.39
CA TRP A 33 -10.94 1.40 -7.08
C TRP A 33 -10.21 0.26 -6.34
N ARG A 34 -8.98 0.49 -5.87
CA ARG A 34 -8.23 -0.51 -5.09
C ARG A 34 -8.94 -0.85 -3.79
N ALA A 35 -9.40 0.16 -3.06
CA ALA A 35 -10.08 -0.04 -1.79
C ALA A 35 -11.40 -0.82 -1.96
N MET A 36 -12.15 -0.59 -3.04
CA MET A 36 -13.36 -1.36 -3.36
C MET A 36 -13.10 -2.84 -3.68
N ASN A 37 -11.94 -3.15 -4.27
CA ASN A 37 -11.58 -4.52 -4.66
C ASN A 37 -10.61 -5.21 -3.68
N ALA A 38 -10.25 -4.53 -2.59
CA ALA A 38 -9.33 -5.08 -1.60
C ALA A 38 -10.04 -6.11 -0.72
N HIS A 39 -9.43 -7.29 -0.59
CA HIS A 39 -9.81 -8.23 0.46
C HIS A 39 -8.90 -8.00 1.66
N TYR A 40 -9.39 -7.25 2.65
CA TYR A 40 -8.68 -7.03 3.91
C TYR A 40 -9.38 -7.80 5.03
N VAL A 41 -8.62 -8.69 5.67
CA VAL A 41 -9.03 -9.29 6.93
C VAL A 41 -8.24 -8.57 8.01
N PRO A 42 -8.92 -7.85 8.93
CA PRO A 42 -8.22 -7.21 10.04
C PRO A 42 -7.49 -8.27 10.86
N PRO A 43 -6.27 -7.98 11.34
CA PRO A 43 -5.55 -8.90 12.20
C PRO A 43 -6.35 -9.15 13.48
N ASP A 44 -6.31 -10.38 13.99
CA ASP A 44 -6.96 -10.76 15.24
C ASP A 44 -6.18 -10.20 16.44
N VAL A 45 -6.36 -8.90 16.67
CA VAL A 45 -5.76 -8.17 17.79
C VAL A 45 -6.86 -7.50 18.59
N ASP A 46 -7.03 -7.97 19.82
CA ASP A 46 -7.83 -7.27 20.81
C ASP A 46 -7.19 -5.90 21.08
N THR A 47 -7.93 -4.84 20.73
CA THR A 47 -7.54 -3.45 20.87
C THR A 47 -8.73 -2.64 21.37
N LYS A 48 -8.46 -1.55 22.08
CA LYS A 48 -9.48 -0.56 22.45
C LYS A 48 -9.42 0.58 21.44
N PRO A 49 -10.36 0.72 20.49
CA PRO A 49 -10.20 1.63 19.35
C PRO A 49 -9.97 3.10 19.75
N SER A 50 -10.64 3.61 20.79
CA SER A 50 -10.43 4.98 21.27
C SER A 50 -9.08 5.22 21.97
N HIS A 51 -8.37 4.15 22.33
CA HIS A 51 -7.03 4.20 22.93
C HIS A 51 -5.93 3.81 21.93
N THR A 52 -6.31 3.38 20.73
CA THR A 52 -5.41 2.72 19.79
C THR A 52 -5.24 3.56 18.54
N LEU A 53 -3.98 3.78 18.17
CA LEU A 53 -3.62 4.41 16.91
C LEU A 53 -3.12 3.35 15.93
N PHE A 54 -3.52 3.50 14.69
CA PHE A 54 -2.92 2.84 13.54
C PHE A 54 -1.68 3.63 13.11
N VAL A 55 -0.56 2.93 12.94
CA VAL A 55 0.68 3.52 12.44
C VAL A 55 1.12 2.75 11.19
N GLY A 56 1.02 3.37 10.03
CA GLY A 56 1.39 2.79 8.73
C GLY A 56 2.62 3.44 8.10
N ARG A 57 3.04 2.90 6.95
CA ARG A 57 4.26 3.31 6.23
C ARG A 57 5.53 3.14 7.07
N LEU A 58 5.53 2.13 7.94
CA LEU A 58 6.71 1.77 8.71
C LEU A 58 7.75 1.12 7.79
N PRO A 59 9.03 1.45 7.94
CA PRO A 59 10.10 0.68 7.33
C PRO A 59 10.02 -0.79 7.78
N HIS A 60 10.23 -1.74 6.86
CA HIS A 60 10.21 -3.16 7.21
C HIS A 60 11.29 -3.57 8.24
N SER A 61 12.34 -2.77 8.37
CA SER A 61 13.42 -2.97 9.35
C SER A 61 13.10 -2.46 10.75
N VAL A 62 11.96 -1.79 10.96
CA VAL A 62 11.58 -1.31 12.30
C VAL A 62 11.17 -2.48 13.18
N ASP A 63 11.58 -2.43 14.44
CA ASP A 63 11.16 -3.37 15.48
C ASP A 63 10.24 -2.69 16.52
N GLU A 64 9.64 -3.53 17.35
CA GLU A 64 8.72 -3.12 18.40
C GLU A 64 9.39 -2.24 19.46
N GLU A 65 10.70 -2.41 19.72
CA GLU A 65 11.45 -1.62 20.70
C GLU A 65 11.64 -0.18 20.23
N GLN A 66 12.02 0.01 18.97
CA GLN A 66 12.14 1.32 18.32
C GLN A 66 10.79 2.04 18.32
N LEU A 67 9.70 1.33 18.00
CA LEU A 67 8.35 1.88 18.05
C LEU A 67 7.98 2.29 19.47
N HIS A 68 8.24 1.43 20.46
CA HIS A 68 7.98 1.72 21.87
C HIS A 68 8.73 2.97 22.32
N HIS A 69 10.02 3.09 22.00
CA HIS A 69 10.82 4.26 22.33
C HIS A 69 10.25 5.54 21.71
N LYS A 70 9.86 5.50 20.44
CA LYS A 70 9.30 6.67 19.73
C LYS A 70 7.94 7.09 20.29
N PHE A 71 7.03 6.14 20.50
CA PHE A 71 5.66 6.46 20.91
C PHE A 71 5.51 6.70 22.42
N SER A 72 6.47 6.24 23.24
CA SER A 72 6.53 6.58 24.67
C SER A 72 6.69 8.08 24.94
N ALA A 73 7.12 8.87 23.94
CA ALA A 73 7.22 10.32 24.06
C ALA A 73 5.85 11.01 24.23
N PHE A 74 4.76 10.38 23.77
CA PHE A 74 3.41 10.96 23.82
C PHE A 74 2.60 10.52 25.04
N GLY A 75 2.97 9.39 25.65
CA GLY A 75 2.29 8.87 26.83
C GLY A 75 2.69 7.44 27.16
N VAL A 76 2.01 6.85 28.13
CA VAL A 76 2.29 5.47 28.56
C VAL A 76 1.68 4.51 27.56
N VAL A 77 2.54 3.85 26.78
CA VAL A 77 2.15 2.80 25.85
C VAL A 77 1.81 1.53 26.64
N GLU A 78 0.60 1.01 26.43
CA GLU A 78 0.11 -0.22 27.05
C GLU A 78 0.51 -1.43 26.20
N LYS A 79 0.38 -1.32 24.86
CA LYS A 79 0.60 -2.42 23.92
C LYS A 79 1.06 -1.90 22.57
N ILE A 80 2.02 -2.59 21.94
CA ILE A 80 2.38 -2.41 20.53
C ILE A 80 2.19 -3.74 19.82
N CYS A 81 1.44 -3.71 18.72
CA CYS A 81 1.25 -4.86 17.84
C CYS A 81 1.82 -4.51 16.45
N LEU A 82 3.08 -4.85 16.20
CA LEU A 82 3.66 -4.78 14.86
C LEU A 82 3.13 -5.95 14.03
N ILE A 83 2.41 -5.64 12.95
CA ILE A 83 1.80 -6.69 12.14
C ILE A 83 2.83 -7.28 11.21
N ARG A 84 2.91 -8.60 11.23
CA ARG A 84 3.83 -9.40 10.43
C ARG A 84 3.02 -10.38 9.58
N ASP A 85 3.58 -10.75 8.44
CA ASP A 85 3.06 -11.84 7.65
C ASP A 85 3.23 -13.16 8.41
N ILE A 86 2.16 -13.95 8.51
CA ILE A 86 2.13 -15.16 9.34
C ILE A 86 3.02 -16.29 8.81
N VAL A 87 3.37 -16.26 7.51
CA VAL A 87 4.17 -17.30 6.86
C VAL A 87 5.64 -16.93 6.92
N THR A 88 5.97 -15.70 6.54
CA THR A 88 7.34 -15.23 6.37
C THR A 88 7.92 -14.56 7.62
N GLY A 89 7.06 -14.09 8.54
CA GLY A 89 7.45 -13.34 9.74
C GLY A 89 7.89 -11.89 9.46
N TYR A 90 7.90 -11.46 8.20
CA TYR A 90 8.28 -10.10 7.83
C TYR A 90 7.21 -9.09 8.22
N SER A 91 7.65 -7.89 8.64
CA SER A 91 6.76 -6.77 8.94
C SER A 91 5.91 -6.42 7.72
N LYS A 92 4.60 -6.25 7.90
CA LYS A 92 3.69 -5.72 6.87
C LYS A 92 3.77 -4.19 6.76
N GLY A 93 4.68 -3.53 7.50
CA GLY A 93 4.90 -2.09 7.41
C GLY A 93 3.86 -1.25 8.15
N TYR A 94 3.16 -1.84 9.13
CA TYR A 94 2.25 -1.11 10.01
C TYR A 94 2.12 -1.78 11.38
N CYS A 95 1.73 -1.00 12.37
CA CYS A 95 1.45 -1.48 13.72
C CYS A 95 0.23 -0.79 14.33
N PHE A 96 -0.20 -1.33 15.47
CA PHE A 96 -1.16 -0.69 16.37
C PHE A 96 -0.44 -0.30 17.66
N VAL A 97 -0.66 0.93 18.11
CA VAL A 97 -0.12 1.46 19.36
C VAL A 97 -1.29 1.79 20.27
N GLU A 98 -1.47 1.00 21.33
CA GLU A 98 -2.48 1.23 22.35
C GLU A 98 -1.87 1.97 23.53
N TYR A 99 -2.49 3.08 23.91
CA TYR A 99 -2.12 3.85 25.09
C TYR A 99 -2.98 3.47 26.30
N ARG A 100 -2.38 3.57 27.48
CA ARG A 100 -3.10 3.33 28.73
C ARG A 100 -4.27 4.30 28.94
N LYS A 101 -4.18 5.52 28.39
CA LYS A 101 -5.21 6.56 28.49
C LYS A 101 -5.58 7.08 27.10
N GLU A 102 -6.87 7.25 26.87
CA GLU A 102 -7.43 7.83 25.63
C GLU A 102 -6.82 9.20 25.30
N ARG A 103 -6.69 10.08 26.31
CA ARG A 103 -6.07 11.40 26.13
C ARG A 103 -4.63 11.36 25.58
N ASP A 104 -3.89 10.29 25.88
CA ASP A 104 -2.51 10.14 25.44
C ASP A 104 -2.50 9.71 23.96
N ALA A 105 -3.47 8.91 23.52
CA ALA A 105 -3.72 8.59 22.12
C ALA A 105 -4.19 9.83 21.33
N GLU A 106 -5.10 10.64 21.89
CA GLU A 106 -5.52 11.92 21.27
C GLU A 106 -4.34 12.88 21.10
N TYR A 107 -3.48 12.97 22.11
CA TYR A 107 -2.28 13.80 22.06
C TYR A 107 -1.30 13.29 21.01
N ALA A 108 -1.01 11.98 20.98
CA ALA A 108 -0.17 11.36 19.97
C ALA A 108 -0.73 11.58 18.55
N MET A 109 -2.05 11.46 18.33
CA MET A 109 -2.67 11.70 17.03
C MET A 109 -2.45 13.14 16.53
N ARG A 110 -2.49 14.14 17.42
CA ARG A 110 -2.27 15.55 17.07
C ARG A 110 -0.79 15.83 16.78
N GLU A 111 0.09 15.36 17.65
CA GLU A 111 1.52 15.72 17.63
C GLU A 111 2.39 14.82 16.73
N SER A 112 1.87 13.69 16.26
CA SER A 112 2.63 12.77 15.38
C SER A 112 2.64 13.18 13.91
N THR A 113 2.01 14.31 13.56
CA THR A 113 2.02 14.82 12.18
C THR A 113 3.45 15.07 11.71
N GLY A 114 3.89 14.36 10.67
CA GLY A 114 5.25 14.47 10.14
C GLY A 114 6.32 13.69 10.93
N LEU A 115 5.91 12.79 11.83
CA LEU A 115 6.83 11.90 12.55
C LEU A 115 7.68 11.09 11.57
N LEU A 116 8.98 11.05 11.84
CA LEU A 116 9.95 10.26 11.08
C LEU A 116 10.46 9.09 11.92
N ILE A 117 10.41 7.89 11.35
CA ILE A 117 11.01 6.68 11.92
C ILE A 117 12.05 6.17 10.92
N ASN A 118 13.31 6.10 11.36
CA ASN A 118 14.46 5.78 10.52
C ASN A 118 14.55 6.61 9.22
N GLY A 119 14.16 7.89 9.31
CA GLY A 119 14.13 8.81 8.17
C GLY A 119 12.89 8.70 7.28
N CYS A 120 12.02 7.72 7.51
CA CYS A 120 10.79 7.53 6.73
C CYS A 120 9.59 8.22 7.41
N PRO A 121 8.80 9.01 6.67
CA PRO A 121 7.58 9.60 7.18
C PRO A 121 6.50 8.55 7.42
N VAL A 122 6.01 8.47 8.65
CA VAL A 122 4.98 7.51 9.03
C VAL A 122 3.59 8.13 8.94
N LEU A 123 2.59 7.29 8.69
CA LEU A 123 1.18 7.67 8.75
C LEU A 123 0.65 7.29 10.12
N VAL A 124 0.12 8.24 10.88
CA VAL A 124 -0.60 7.96 12.13
C VAL A 124 -2.07 8.33 11.93
N ASP A 125 -2.96 7.39 12.26
CA ASP A 125 -4.40 7.57 12.19
C ASP A 125 -5.07 6.84 13.37
N TRP A 126 -6.36 7.10 13.59
CA TRP A 126 -7.14 6.31 14.53
C TRP A 126 -7.27 4.88 14.04
N GLU A 127 -7.29 3.93 14.98
CA GLU A 127 -7.69 2.56 14.69
C GLU A 127 -9.11 2.57 14.14
N ALA A 128 -9.24 2.20 12.87
CA ALA A 128 -10.50 2.21 12.14
C ALA A 128 -10.95 0.80 11.73
N GLY A 129 -10.07 -0.20 11.79
CA GLY A 129 -10.38 -1.57 11.37
C GLY A 129 -11.41 -2.25 12.26
N HIS A 130 -11.36 -2.00 13.57
CA HIS A 130 -12.34 -2.53 14.53
C HIS A 130 -13.51 -1.57 14.77
N ARG A 131 -13.34 -0.28 14.46
CA ARG A 131 -14.41 0.73 14.55
C ARG A 131 -15.35 0.72 13.34
N LEU A 132 -14.83 0.48 12.14
CA LEU A 132 -15.57 0.56 10.88
C LEU A 132 -15.57 -0.79 10.17
N ARG A 133 -16.75 -1.39 10.01
CA ARG A 133 -16.90 -2.64 9.27
C ARG A 133 -16.50 -2.45 7.82
N GLY A 134 -15.73 -3.40 7.27
CA GLY A 134 -15.26 -3.34 5.88
C GLY A 134 -14.19 -2.28 5.61
N TRP A 135 -13.62 -1.66 6.65
CA TRP A 135 -12.55 -0.68 6.48
C TRP A 135 -11.32 -1.32 5.87
N VAL A 136 -10.79 -0.65 4.85
CA VAL A 136 -9.51 -1.00 4.24
C VAL A 136 -8.55 0.18 4.37
N PRO A 137 -7.28 -0.05 4.77
CA PRO A 137 -6.30 1.02 4.77
C PRO A 137 -6.11 1.54 3.34
N ARG A 138 -6.42 2.82 3.09
CA ARG A 138 -6.47 3.42 1.73
C ARG A 138 -5.17 3.33 0.91
N ARG A 139 -4.08 2.81 1.47
CA ARG A 139 -2.76 2.67 0.83
C ARG A 139 -2.00 1.40 1.24
N MET A 140 -2.69 0.38 1.72
CA MET A 140 -2.08 -0.95 1.87
C MET A 140 -2.57 -1.88 0.77
N LEU A 141 -1.64 -2.54 0.10
CA LEU A 141 -1.94 -3.75 -0.66
C LEU A 141 -1.82 -4.91 0.34
N ASP A 142 -2.88 -5.66 0.58
CA ASP A 142 -2.74 -6.90 1.32
C ASP A 142 -2.14 -7.96 0.39
N THR A 143 -0.82 -8.12 0.45
CA THR A 143 -0.11 -9.04 -0.44
C THR A 143 -0.40 -10.50 -0.17
N SER A 144 -0.84 -10.87 1.04
CA SER A 144 -1.27 -12.24 1.35
C SER A 144 -2.45 -12.73 0.50
N SER A 145 -3.29 -11.82 -0.01
CA SER A 145 -4.42 -12.19 -0.87
C SER A 145 -4.00 -12.57 -2.30
N VAL A 146 -2.86 -12.05 -2.77
CA VAL A 146 -2.39 -12.16 -4.17
C VAL A 146 -1.14 -13.02 -4.34
N VAL A 147 -0.59 -13.57 -3.24
CA VAL A 147 0.61 -14.40 -3.23
C VAL A 147 0.25 -15.84 -2.87
N SER A 148 0.84 -16.80 -3.59
CA SER A 148 0.81 -18.23 -3.26
C SER A 148 2.20 -18.79 -3.46
N GLU A 149 2.76 -19.43 -2.43
CA GLU A 149 4.13 -20.01 -2.47
C GLU A 149 5.21 -19.00 -2.91
N GLY A 150 5.06 -17.73 -2.53
CA GLY A 150 5.96 -16.66 -2.92
C GLY A 150 5.80 -16.18 -4.38
N GLN A 151 4.83 -16.72 -5.12
CA GLN A 151 4.52 -16.32 -6.50
C GLN A 151 3.16 -15.64 -6.61
N ASN A 152 2.89 -14.99 -7.74
CA ASN A 152 1.58 -14.41 -7.99
C ASN A 152 0.50 -15.49 -8.11
N LYS A 153 -0.51 -15.45 -7.21
CA LYS A 153 -1.60 -16.44 -7.16
C LYS A 153 -2.54 -16.34 -8.34
N SER A 154 -2.76 -15.14 -8.86
CA SER A 154 -3.78 -14.82 -9.87
C SER A 154 -3.19 -14.04 -11.04
N VAL A 155 -4.01 -13.80 -12.06
CA VAL A 155 -3.60 -13.11 -13.29
C VAL A 155 -3.31 -11.65 -12.95
N VAL A 156 -2.16 -11.14 -13.39
CA VAL A 156 -1.82 -9.72 -13.25
C VAL A 156 -2.26 -8.98 -14.50
N LYS A 157 -3.05 -7.91 -14.34
CA LYS A 157 -3.62 -7.13 -15.43
C LYS A 157 -3.28 -5.64 -15.33
N CYS A 158 -3.27 -4.97 -16.47
CA CYS A 158 -3.19 -3.52 -16.57
C CYS A 158 -4.40 -2.88 -15.87
N PRO A 159 -4.20 -1.85 -15.03
CA PRO A 159 -5.30 -1.28 -14.28
C PRO A 159 -6.25 -0.41 -15.11
N HIS A 160 -5.88 -0.10 -16.36
CA HIS A 160 -6.61 0.85 -17.19
C HIS A 160 -7.40 0.19 -18.33
N CYS A 161 -6.86 -0.89 -18.92
CA CYS A 161 -7.49 -1.57 -20.07
C CYS A 161 -7.66 -3.07 -19.86
N ASP A 162 -7.33 -3.58 -18.66
CA ASP A 162 -7.42 -4.99 -18.28
C ASP A 162 -6.61 -5.97 -19.15
N SER A 163 -5.67 -5.43 -19.95
CA SER A 163 -4.65 -6.20 -20.67
C SER A 163 -3.89 -7.12 -19.71
N GLN A 164 -3.74 -8.39 -20.08
CA GLN A 164 -3.02 -9.35 -19.25
C GLN A 164 -1.51 -9.10 -19.33
N ILE A 165 -0.88 -8.91 -18.17
CA ILE A 165 0.55 -8.65 -18.05
C ILE A 165 1.30 -9.93 -17.65
N LEU A 166 0.78 -10.66 -16.66
CA LEU A 166 1.37 -11.92 -16.19
C LEU A 166 0.28 -12.97 -15.96
N SER A 167 0.60 -14.20 -16.37
CA SER A 167 -0.14 -15.39 -15.99
C SER A 167 0.12 -15.78 -14.52
N PRO A 168 -0.74 -16.57 -13.86
CA PRO A 168 -0.50 -17.05 -12.50
C PRO A 168 0.84 -17.81 -12.39
N GLN A 169 1.48 -17.75 -11.22
CA GLN A 169 2.73 -18.45 -10.89
C GLN A 169 3.92 -18.13 -11.82
N SER A 170 3.91 -16.96 -12.44
CA SER A 170 4.94 -16.54 -13.42
C SER A 170 5.91 -15.49 -12.87
N ALA A 171 5.66 -14.95 -11.69
CA ALA A 171 6.52 -13.98 -11.03
C ALA A 171 6.63 -14.24 -9.53
N THR A 172 7.77 -13.84 -8.94
CA THR A 172 8.07 -14.02 -7.51
C THR A 172 7.95 -12.69 -6.77
N LEU A 173 7.42 -12.70 -5.55
CA LEU A 173 7.30 -11.50 -4.72
C LEU A 173 8.68 -11.06 -4.21
N LEU A 174 8.96 -9.76 -4.31
CA LEU A 174 10.07 -9.08 -3.68
C LEU A 174 9.58 -7.86 -2.89
N SER A 175 9.89 -7.83 -1.60
CA SER A 175 9.64 -6.69 -0.73
C SER A 175 10.91 -5.85 -0.59
N GLN A 176 11.08 -4.86 -1.46
CA GLN A 176 12.21 -3.94 -1.45
C GLN A 176 11.75 -2.55 -1.89
N ALA A 177 12.12 -1.51 -1.15
CA ALA A 177 11.83 -0.13 -1.54
C ALA A 177 12.62 0.24 -2.80
N HIS A 178 11.91 0.75 -3.82
CA HIS A 178 12.52 1.29 -5.02
C HIS A 178 11.68 2.47 -5.57
N PRO A 179 12.30 3.60 -5.92
CA PRO A 179 11.57 4.74 -6.49
C PRO A 179 11.10 4.43 -7.91
N LEU A 180 9.89 4.87 -8.25
CA LEU A 180 9.32 4.76 -9.60
C LEU A 180 8.64 6.08 -9.98
N PRO A 181 8.89 6.66 -11.16
CA PRO A 181 8.23 7.89 -11.61
C PRO A 181 6.71 7.73 -11.57
N ALA A 182 5.97 8.77 -11.18
CA ALA A 182 4.51 8.69 -11.12
C ALA A 182 3.93 8.31 -12.51
N PRO A 183 2.83 7.53 -12.56
CA PRO A 183 2.23 7.14 -13.83
C PRO A 183 1.88 8.36 -14.68
N THR A 184 2.40 8.41 -15.90
CA THR A 184 2.11 9.48 -16.86
C THR A 184 1.27 8.95 -18.02
N GLN A 185 0.52 9.86 -18.65
CA GLN A 185 -0.13 9.53 -19.92
C GLN A 185 0.91 9.45 -21.05
N PRO A 186 0.62 8.76 -22.18
CA PRO A 186 1.58 8.54 -23.27
C PRO A 186 2.21 9.81 -23.90
N LYS A 187 1.64 10.99 -23.64
CA LYS A 187 2.04 12.28 -24.26
C LYS A 187 2.68 13.28 -23.29
N GLU A 188 2.77 12.97 -22.00
CA GLU A 188 3.37 13.87 -21.01
C GLU A 188 4.81 13.45 -20.72
N GLN A 189 5.73 14.41 -20.76
CA GLN A 189 7.13 14.21 -20.37
C GLN A 189 7.17 13.57 -18.96
N GLN A 190 8.06 12.60 -18.78
CA GLN A 190 8.29 11.88 -17.51
C GLN A 190 8.18 12.86 -16.33
N SER A 191 7.18 12.62 -15.47
CA SER A 191 6.94 13.45 -14.31
C SER A 191 8.20 13.44 -13.42
N LEU A 192 8.61 14.62 -12.95
CA LEU A 192 9.73 14.75 -12.00
C LEU A 192 9.40 14.18 -10.61
N ILE A 193 8.18 13.70 -10.42
CA ILE A 193 7.65 13.20 -9.16
C ILE A 193 7.84 11.68 -9.16
N THR A 194 8.65 11.18 -8.23
CA THR A 194 8.86 9.76 -7.99
C THR A 194 8.10 9.32 -6.74
N GLU A 195 7.52 8.12 -6.77
CA GLU A 195 6.97 7.46 -5.59
C GLU A 195 7.85 6.27 -5.19
N ASP A 196 8.13 6.12 -3.89
CA ASP A 196 8.80 4.94 -3.35
C ASP A 196 7.78 3.80 -3.18
N LEU A 197 8.00 2.70 -3.89
CA LEU A 197 7.16 1.51 -3.83
C LEU A 197 7.92 0.35 -3.21
N GLY A 198 7.24 -0.43 -2.38
CA GLY A 198 7.86 -1.46 -1.53
C GLY A 198 7.73 -2.90 -2.04
N GLU A 199 6.82 -3.20 -2.96
CA GLU A 199 6.48 -4.58 -3.34
C GLU A 199 6.43 -4.76 -4.85
N TRP A 200 7.13 -5.81 -5.31
CA TRP A 200 7.38 -6.06 -6.73
C TRP A 200 7.16 -7.52 -7.09
N TRP A 201 6.59 -7.75 -8.27
CA TRP A 201 6.70 -9.02 -8.98
C TRP A 201 7.99 -9.03 -9.77
N VAL A 202 8.90 -9.92 -9.38
CA VAL A 202 10.15 -10.18 -10.08
C VAL A 202 9.90 -11.20 -11.17
N VAL A 203 10.29 -10.83 -12.39
CA VAL A 203 10.20 -11.64 -13.59
C VAL A 203 11.61 -11.79 -14.14
N ASP A 204 12.10 -13.03 -14.14
CA ASP A 204 13.48 -13.34 -14.54
C ASP A 204 13.68 -13.29 -16.07
N ASP A 205 12.63 -13.52 -16.85
CA ASP A 205 12.69 -13.54 -18.31
C ASP A 205 11.62 -12.62 -18.93
N MET A 206 12.03 -11.77 -19.87
CA MET A 206 11.12 -10.86 -20.56
C MET A 206 10.05 -11.59 -21.39
N PHE A 207 10.31 -12.83 -21.81
CA PHE A 207 9.34 -13.65 -22.54
C PHE A 207 8.23 -14.20 -21.64
N THR A 208 8.35 -14.07 -20.32
CA THR A 208 7.30 -14.46 -19.37
C THR A 208 6.10 -13.50 -19.40
N PHE A 209 6.28 -12.27 -19.89
CA PHE A 209 5.19 -11.31 -20.01
C PHE A 209 4.25 -11.67 -21.16
N ASP A 210 2.95 -11.50 -20.90
CA ASP A 210 1.91 -11.61 -21.93
C ASP A 210 1.88 -10.34 -22.79
N ASN A 211 1.55 -9.17 -22.19
CA ASN A 211 1.38 -7.90 -22.92
C ASN A 211 2.05 -6.71 -22.20
N ILE A 212 3.39 -6.71 -22.15
CA ILE A 212 4.17 -5.58 -21.61
C ILE A 212 5.02 -4.91 -22.70
N GLY A 213 5.11 -3.58 -22.65
CA GLY A 213 6.02 -2.76 -23.44
C GLY A 213 7.18 -2.23 -22.58
N PHE A 214 8.24 -1.78 -23.24
CA PHE A 214 9.42 -1.19 -22.61
C PHE A 214 9.66 0.22 -23.14
N SER A 215 9.92 1.16 -22.24
CA SER A 215 10.30 2.53 -22.59
C SER A 215 11.70 2.59 -23.21
N HIS A 216 12.06 3.79 -23.69
CA HIS A 216 13.47 4.13 -23.89
C HIS A 216 14.27 3.97 -22.60
N THR A 217 15.53 3.59 -22.76
CA THR A 217 16.46 3.42 -21.65
C THR A 217 16.82 4.77 -21.03
N VAL A 218 16.75 4.85 -19.71
CA VAL A 218 17.24 5.98 -18.91
C VAL A 218 18.31 5.44 -17.96
N GLY A 219 19.58 5.78 -18.22
CA GLY A 219 20.71 5.18 -17.50
C GLY A 219 20.83 3.67 -17.75
N THR A 220 20.74 2.86 -16.70
CA THR A 220 20.73 1.38 -16.78
C THR A 220 19.33 0.77 -16.79
N THR A 221 18.29 1.59 -16.68
CA THR A 221 16.92 1.15 -16.42
C THR A 221 16.02 1.41 -17.61
N LYS A 222 15.14 0.47 -17.92
CA LYS A 222 13.96 0.70 -18.77
C LYS A 222 12.71 0.66 -17.90
N TYR A 223 11.69 1.41 -18.28
CA TYR A 223 10.41 1.35 -17.60
C TYR A 223 9.44 0.44 -18.34
N LEU A 224 8.62 -0.28 -17.58
CA LEU A 224 7.59 -1.16 -18.11
C LEU A 224 6.31 -0.35 -18.33
N VAL A 225 5.67 -0.50 -19.48
CA VAL A 225 4.39 0.14 -19.81
C VAL A 225 3.40 -0.93 -20.28
N CYS A 226 2.10 -0.69 -20.17
CA CYS A 226 1.13 -1.60 -20.79
C CYS A 226 1.32 -1.60 -22.32
N ALA A 227 1.36 -2.78 -22.95
CA ALA A 227 1.51 -2.86 -24.40
C ALA A 227 0.27 -2.32 -25.16
N ASP A 228 -0.92 -2.45 -24.58
CA ASP A 228 -2.17 -2.09 -25.27
C ASP A 228 -2.55 -0.61 -25.13
N CYS A 229 -2.41 -0.04 -23.93
CA CYS A 229 -2.80 1.36 -23.66
C CYS A 229 -1.63 2.32 -23.46
N GLU A 230 -0.39 1.82 -23.52
CA GLU A 230 0.86 2.56 -23.37
C GLU A 230 1.02 3.34 -22.05
N ARG A 231 0.11 3.12 -21.09
CA ARG A 231 0.17 3.76 -19.77
C ARG A 231 1.24 3.12 -18.90
N GLY A 232 1.93 3.95 -18.14
CA GLY A 232 2.93 3.52 -17.19
C GLY A 232 3.67 4.69 -16.53
N PRO A 233 4.76 4.42 -15.80
CA PRO A 233 5.38 3.11 -15.72
C PRO A 233 4.63 2.14 -14.79
N LEU A 234 4.48 0.88 -15.16
CA LEU A 234 3.92 -0.18 -14.29
C LEU A 234 5.02 -0.85 -13.45
N GLY A 235 6.27 -0.61 -13.83
CA GLY A 235 7.45 -1.23 -13.24
C GLY A 235 8.72 -0.78 -13.94
N TRP A 236 9.81 -1.50 -13.70
CA TRP A 236 11.11 -1.22 -14.29
C TRP A 236 11.86 -2.51 -14.64
N HIS A 237 12.87 -2.38 -15.49
CA HIS A 237 13.74 -3.46 -15.93
C HIS A 237 15.18 -3.03 -15.76
N ASP A 238 15.96 -3.86 -15.08
CA ASP A 238 17.40 -3.69 -14.95
C ASP A 238 18.11 -4.29 -16.16
N ASN A 239 18.74 -3.46 -16.98
CA ASN A 239 19.53 -3.98 -18.10
C ASN A 239 20.78 -4.77 -17.65
N THR A 240 21.22 -4.61 -16.39
CA THR A 240 22.39 -5.28 -15.83
C THR A 240 22.03 -6.68 -15.37
N SER A 241 21.05 -6.82 -14.46
CA SER A 241 20.60 -8.12 -13.96
C SER A 241 19.69 -8.86 -14.94
N LYS A 242 19.20 -8.20 -15.99
CA LYS A 242 18.18 -8.69 -16.93
C LYS A 242 16.84 -9.06 -16.28
N LYS A 243 16.59 -8.62 -15.06
CA LYS A 243 15.34 -8.87 -14.34
C LYS A 243 14.38 -7.71 -14.52
N SER A 244 13.09 -8.03 -14.53
CA SER A 244 12.01 -7.06 -14.60
C SER A 244 11.21 -7.08 -13.30
N TYR A 245 10.73 -5.91 -12.89
CA TYR A 245 10.06 -5.68 -11.61
C TYR A 245 8.75 -4.94 -11.87
N VAL A 246 7.61 -5.60 -11.68
CA VAL A 246 6.28 -5.00 -11.82
C VAL A 246 5.78 -4.59 -10.44
N ALA A 247 5.43 -3.32 -10.25
CA ALA A 247 4.96 -2.85 -8.95
C ALA A 247 3.57 -3.40 -8.65
N LEU A 248 3.40 -4.09 -7.51
CA LEU A 248 2.10 -4.62 -7.09
C LEU A 248 1.06 -3.50 -6.98
N ALA A 249 1.50 -2.31 -6.56
CA ALA A 249 0.65 -1.13 -6.50
C ALA A 249 0.10 -0.71 -7.85
N ARG A 250 0.78 -0.97 -8.97
CA ARG A 250 0.41 -0.40 -10.28
C ARG A 250 -0.33 -1.37 -11.19
N VAL A 251 -0.77 -2.50 -10.67
CA VAL A 251 -1.47 -3.55 -11.44
C VAL A 251 -2.70 -4.04 -10.70
N LYS A 252 -3.55 -4.77 -11.41
CA LYS A 252 -4.71 -5.49 -10.86
C LYS A 252 -4.41 -6.97 -10.78
N HIS A 253 -5.02 -7.65 -9.82
CA HIS A 253 -4.94 -9.10 -9.66
C HIS A 253 -6.36 -9.66 -9.77
N VAL A 254 -6.59 -10.57 -10.72
CA VAL A 254 -7.92 -11.11 -11.06
C VAL A 254 -7.89 -12.63 -11.10
#